data_AF-A0A1E8PLI0-F1
#
_entry.id   AF-A0A1E8PLI0-F1
#
_cell.length_a   1.000
_cell.length_b   1.000
_cell.length_c   1.000
_cell.angle_alpha   90.00
_cell.angle_beta   90.00
_cell.angle_gamma   90.00
#
_symmetry.space_group_name_H-M   'P 1'
#
loop_
_entity.id
_entity.type
_entity.pdbx_description
1 polymer ?
#
loop_
_entity_poly.entity_id
_entity_poly.type
_entity_poly.pdbx_seq_one_letter_code
_entity_poly.pdbx_strand_id
1 'polypeptide(L)'
;MQAYRHIDPAVLFKAACHDLEMFRALSQTYLDTAPAMYASVEKAVHSGTAQAIVHSCHTLRGTVVLLGAHALTARLAELEYLVRHQGVAAAGWLAETAALVGAVEQEVRRSMCEYTGAQA
;
A
#
# COMPACT_ATOMS: atom_id res chain seq x y z
N MET A 1 -10.95 -18.07 11.01
CA MET A 1 -10.03 -17.10 10.38
C MET A 1 -10.87 -15.96 9.83
N GLN A 2 -10.51 -14.72 10.17
CA GLN A 2 -11.21 -13.54 9.67
C GLN A 2 -10.72 -13.25 8.24
N ALA A 3 -11.62 -12.91 7.33
CA ALA A 3 -11.25 -12.60 5.95
C ALA A 3 -10.36 -11.34 5.89
N TYR A 4 -9.41 -11.33 4.95
CA TYR A 4 -8.62 -10.14 4.62
C TYR A 4 -9.53 -9.07 4.00
N ARG A 5 -9.48 -7.84 4.52
CA ARG A 5 -10.35 -6.73 4.12
C ARG A 5 -9.61 -5.63 3.36
N HIS A 6 -8.31 -5.51 3.59
CA HIS A 6 -7.44 -4.45 3.11
C HIS A 6 -6.37 -4.94 2.14
N ILE A 7 -6.08 -6.24 2.13
CA ILE A 7 -5.20 -6.91 1.16
C ILE A 7 -5.88 -8.13 0.54
N ASP A 8 -5.31 -8.61 -0.56
CA ASP A 8 -5.59 -9.93 -1.11
C ASP A 8 -4.27 -10.72 -1.18
N PRO A 9 -4.02 -11.62 -0.19
CA PRO A 9 -2.78 -12.40 -0.16
C PRO A 9 -2.60 -13.31 -1.39
N ALA A 10 -3.67 -13.67 -2.10
CA ALA A 10 -3.57 -14.49 -3.30
C ALA A 10 -2.86 -13.75 -4.44
N VAL A 11 -2.98 -12.41 -4.50
CA VAL A 11 -2.27 -11.58 -5.49
C VAL A 11 -0.77 -11.67 -5.27
N LEU A 12 -0.30 -11.46 -4.04
CA LEU A 12 1.11 -11.55 -3.72
C LEU A 12 1.63 -12.99 -3.85
N PHE A 13 0.82 -13.98 -3.47
CA PHE A 13 1.19 -15.39 -3.60
C PHE A 13 1.37 -15.81 -5.07
N LYS A 14 0.52 -15.32 -5.97
CA LYS A 14 0.69 -15.49 -7.42
C LYS A 14 1.96 -14.80 -7.92
N ALA A 15 2.24 -13.58 -7.47
CA ALA A 15 3.47 -12.86 -7.80
C ALA A 15 4.73 -13.57 -7.27
N ALA A 16 4.60 -14.30 -6.16
CA ALA A 16 5.60 -15.19 -5.60
C ALA A 16 5.68 -16.56 -6.29
N CYS A 17 5.05 -16.75 -7.46
CA CYS A 17 5.00 -18.03 -8.17
C CYS A 17 4.47 -19.21 -7.31
N HIS A 18 3.52 -18.92 -6.42
CA HIS A 18 2.96 -19.89 -5.45
C HIS A 18 3.98 -20.45 -4.44
N ASP A 19 5.08 -19.74 -4.21
CA ASP A 19 6.08 -20.08 -3.21
C ASP A 19 5.80 -19.31 -1.90
N LEU A 20 5.59 -20.05 -0.81
CA LEU A 20 5.30 -19.49 0.52
C LEU A 20 6.51 -18.80 1.16
N GLU A 21 7.73 -19.24 0.88
CA GLU A 21 8.94 -18.61 1.36
C GLU A 21 9.15 -17.27 0.65
N MET A 22 9.01 -17.25 -0.67
CA MET A 22 9.06 -16.03 -1.47
C MET A 22 7.94 -15.06 -1.08
N PHE A 23 6.72 -15.55 -0.85
CA PHE A 23 5.60 -14.74 -0.36
C PHE A 23 5.94 -14.03 0.96
N ARG A 24 6.53 -14.76 1.92
CA ARG A 24 6.95 -14.20 3.22
C ARG A 24 8.08 -13.18 3.02
N ALA A 25 9.05 -13.46 2.16
CA ALA A 25 10.14 -12.54 1.86
C ALA A 25 9.66 -11.23 1.22
N LEU A 26 8.73 -11.30 0.25
CA LEU A 26 8.12 -10.13 -0.36
C LEU A 26 7.24 -9.35 0.62
N SER A 27 6.49 -10.05 1.48
CA SER A 27 5.71 -9.43 2.54
C SER A 27 6.60 -8.66 3.53
N GLN A 28 7.72 -9.27 3.94
CA GLN A 28 8.70 -8.62 4.81
C GLN A 28 9.34 -7.41 4.13
N THR A 29 9.72 -7.54 2.85
CA THR A 29 10.29 -6.44 2.05
C THR A 29 9.33 -5.25 2.01
N TYR A 30 8.03 -5.50 1.84
CA TYR A 30 7.02 -4.44 1.94
C TYR A 30 7.03 -3.79 3.33
N LEU A 31 6.96 -4.58 4.41
CA LEU A 31 6.92 -4.05 5.79
C LEU A 31 8.16 -3.22 6.14
N ASP A 32 9.33 -3.57 5.59
CA ASP A 32 10.58 -2.85 5.83
C ASP A 32 10.65 -1.53 5.05
N THR A 33 10.01 -1.44 3.88
CA THR A 33 10.14 -0.31 2.96
C THR A 33 8.95 0.65 2.97
N ALA A 34 7.75 0.15 3.25
CA ALA A 34 6.51 0.91 3.23
C ALA A 34 6.50 2.12 4.18
N PRO A 35 7.04 2.06 5.42
CA PRO A 35 7.07 3.23 6.30
C PRO A 35 7.88 4.40 5.72
N ALA A 36 9.04 4.11 5.12
CA ALA A 36 9.88 5.13 4.49
C ALA A 36 9.24 5.71 3.21
N MET A 37 8.56 4.85 2.42
CA MET A 37 7.80 5.28 1.26
C MET A 37 6.62 6.18 1.65
N TYR A 38 5.85 5.80 2.67
CA TYR A 38 4.73 6.61 3.15
C TYR A 38 5.21 7.94 3.74
N ALA A 39 6.28 7.94 4.54
CA ALA A 39 6.88 9.19 5.04
C ALA A 39 7.31 10.14 3.91
N SER A 40 7.71 9.60 2.75
CA SER A 40 8.01 10.41 1.57
C SER A 40 6.76 11.04 0.95
N VAL A 41 5.63 10.31 0.93
CA VAL A 41 4.32 10.84 0.53
C VAL A 41 3.90 11.96 1.49
N GLU A 42 3.99 11.73 2.80
CA GLU A 42 3.64 12.74 3.80
C GLU A 42 4.45 14.02 3.59
N LYS A 43 5.77 13.92 3.45
CA LYS A 43 6.65 15.08 3.19
C LYS A 43 6.25 15.83 1.92
N ALA A 44 5.94 15.11 0.84
CA ALA A 44 5.54 15.71 -0.43
C ALA A 44 4.18 16.44 -0.33
N VAL A 45 3.23 15.88 0.41
CA VAL A 45 1.93 16.54 0.66
C VAL A 45 2.13 17.82 1.47
N HIS A 46 2.96 17.79 2.53
CA HIS A 46 3.26 18.98 3.32
C HIS A 46 4.02 20.05 2.51
N SER A 47 4.87 19.66 1.55
CA SER A 47 5.59 20.61 0.70
C SER A 47 4.71 21.22 -0.40
N GLY A 48 3.50 20.69 -0.63
CA GLY A 48 2.58 21.15 -1.69
C GLY A 48 3.12 20.96 -3.11
N THR A 49 4.21 20.22 -3.28
CA THR A 49 4.88 20.08 -4.58
C THR A 49 4.21 18.97 -5.37
N ALA A 50 3.32 19.32 -6.30
CA ALA A 50 2.52 18.35 -7.07
C ALA A 50 3.36 17.23 -7.71
N GLN A 51 4.52 17.56 -8.29
CA GLN A 51 5.42 16.55 -8.87
C GLN A 51 5.98 15.57 -7.83
N ALA A 52 6.36 16.06 -6.65
CA ALA A 52 6.86 15.22 -5.56
C ALA A 52 5.75 14.31 -5.01
N ILE A 53 4.51 14.84 -4.91
CA ILE A 53 3.34 14.06 -4.47
C ILE A 53 3.08 12.95 -5.47
N VAL A 54 3.06 13.28 -6.76
CA VAL A 54 2.86 12.31 -7.83
C VAL A 54 3.90 11.20 -7.80
N HIS A 55 5.17 11.57 -7.70
CA HIS A 55 6.26 10.59 -7.74
C HIS A 55 6.25 9.66 -6.52
N SER A 56 6.06 10.21 -5.32
CA SER A 56 6.00 9.44 -4.08
C SER A 56 4.76 8.52 -4.03
N CYS A 57 3.59 9.01 -4.46
CA CYS A 57 2.38 8.19 -4.57
C CYS A 57 2.54 7.06 -5.57
N HIS A 58 3.15 7.33 -6.74
CA HIS A 58 3.34 6.33 -7.78
C HIS A 58 4.25 5.20 -7.29
N THR A 59 5.31 5.57 -6.57
CA THR A 59 6.27 4.64 -5.97
C THR A 59 5.59 3.72 -4.95
N LEU A 60 4.86 4.29 -3.98
CA LEU A 60 4.14 3.50 -2.98
C LEU A 60 3.02 2.67 -3.62
N ARG A 61 2.33 3.19 -4.63
CA ARG A 61 1.27 2.46 -5.34
C ARG A 61 1.80 1.17 -5.94
N GLY A 62 2.97 1.22 -6.57
CA GLY A 62 3.58 0.04 -7.20
C GLY A 62 3.78 -1.11 -6.22
N THR A 63 4.13 -0.83 -4.97
CA THR A 63 4.32 -1.86 -3.95
C THR A 63 2.99 -2.38 -3.39
N VAL A 64 2.03 -1.50 -3.09
CA VAL A 64 0.75 -1.91 -2.49
C VAL A 64 -0.18 -2.62 -3.48
N VAL A 65 0.00 -2.43 -4.79
CA VAL A 65 -0.70 -3.21 -5.83
C VAL A 65 -0.35 -4.69 -5.73
N LEU A 66 0.91 -5.04 -5.43
CA LEU A 66 1.34 -6.44 -5.29
C LEU A 66 0.69 -7.14 -4.11
N LEU A 67 0.22 -6.38 -3.11
CA LEU A 67 -0.51 -6.90 -1.96
C LEU A 67 -2.01 -7.08 -2.23
N GLY A 68 -2.51 -6.68 -3.40
CA GLY A 68 -3.94 -6.58 -3.64
C GLY A 68 -4.64 -5.51 -2.79
N ALA A 69 -3.92 -4.49 -2.33
CA ALA A 69 -4.45 -3.46 -1.45
C ALA A 69 -5.28 -2.40 -2.19
N HIS A 70 -6.39 -2.82 -2.81
CA HIS A 70 -7.18 -2.02 -3.75
C HIS A 70 -7.60 -0.65 -3.22
N ALA A 71 -8.07 -0.58 -1.97
CA ALA A 71 -8.48 0.69 -1.36
C ALA A 71 -7.32 1.68 -1.25
N LEU A 72 -6.12 1.21 -0.85
CA LEU A 72 -4.94 2.05 -0.72
C LEU A 72 -4.40 2.47 -2.09
N THR A 73 -4.38 1.54 -3.06
CA THR A 73 -4.05 1.83 -4.45
C THR A 73 -4.94 2.93 -5.04
N ALA A 74 -6.25 2.82 -4.85
CA ALA A 74 -7.22 3.80 -5.35
C ALA A 74 -7.01 5.17 -4.69
N ARG A 75 -6.78 5.20 -3.39
CA ARG A 75 -6.57 6.44 -2.62
C ARG A 75 -5.30 7.20 -3.03
N LEU A 76 -4.23 6.46 -3.33
CA LEU A 76 -3.00 7.04 -3.91
C LEU A 76 -3.22 7.55 -5.34
N ALA A 77 -4.02 6.85 -6.15
CA ALA A 77 -4.40 7.30 -7.49
C ALA A 77 -5.27 8.55 -7.48
N GLU A 78 -6.22 8.62 -6.56
CA GLU A 78 -7.05 9.80 -6.35
C GLU A 78 -6.19 11.02 -5.99
N LEU A 79 -5.24 10.88 -5.07
CA LEU A 79 -4.36 12.00 -4.73
C LEU A 79 -3.55 12.48 -5.94
N GLU A 80 -2.97 11.57 -6.73
CA GLU A 80 -2.26 11.94 -7.96
C GLU A 80 -3.16 12.69 -8.93
N TYR A 81 -4.41 12.25 -9.10
CA TYR A 81 -5.37 12.93 -9.94
C TYR A 81 -5.69 14.33 -9.41
N LEU A 82 -6.00 14.46 -8.11
CA LEU A 82 -6.34 15.73 -7.48
C LEU A 82 -5.20 16.75 -7.59
N VAL A 83 -3.96 16.38 -7.28
CA VAL A 83 -2.84 17.34 -7.34
C VAL A 83 -2.48 17.75 -8.77
N ARG A 84 -2.74 16.90 -9.76
CA ARG A 84 -2.51 17.24 -11.18
C ARG A 84 -3.53 18.23 -11.73
N HIS A 85 -4.76 18.23 -11.22
CA HIS A 85 -5.86 19.05 -11.77
C HIS A 85 -6.26 20.22 -10.88
N GLN A 86 -6.17 20.05 -9.55
CA GLN A 86 -6.64 21.00 -8.55
C GLN A 86 -5.51 21.56 -7.68
N GLY A 87 -4.32 20.95 -7.73
CA GLY A 87 -3.11 21.44 -7.04
C GLY A 87 -3.09 21.26 -5.52
N VAL A 88 -4.12 20.66 -4.92
CA VAL A 88 -4.23 20.49 -3.47
C VAL A 88 -4.67 19.08 -3.09
N ALA A 89 -4.17 18.59 -1.95
CA ALA A 89 -4.69 17.40 -1.31
C ALA A 89 -5.95 17.75 -0.50
N ALA A 90 -6.91 16.83 -0.41
CA ALA A 90 -8.08 17.01 0.45
C ALA A 90 -7.67 17.12 1.93
N ALA A 91 -8.39 17.94 2.69
CA ALA A 91 -8.18 18.03 4.13
C ALA A 91 -8.41 16.65 4.79
N GLY A 92 -7.54 16.25 5.71
CA GLY A 92 -7.63 14.95 6.38
C GLY A 92 -7.11 13.76 5.56
N TRP A 93 -6.74 13.95 4.28
CA TRP A 93 -6.28 12.85 3.41
C TRP A 93 -5.12 12.07 4.03
N LEU A 94 -4.15 12.75 4.67
CA LEU A 94 -3.01 12.11 5.33
C LEU A 94 -3.43 11.24 6.52
N ALA A 95 -4.32 11.72 7.38
CA ALA A 95 -4.75 10.97 8.56
C ALA A 95 -5.52 9.71 8.17
N GLU A 96 -6.44 9.84 7.22
CA GLU A 96 -7.21 8.71 6.71
C GLU A 96 -6.35 7.69 5.95
N THR A 97 -5.38 8.17 5.14
CA THR A 97 -4.46 7.28 4.43
C THR A 97 -3.52 6.57 5.41
N ALA A 98 -3.05 7.24 6.47
CA ALA A 98 -2.21 6.62 7.50
C ALA A 98 -2.95 5.48 8.22
N ALA A 99 -4.23 5.68 8.55
CA ALA A 99 -5.06 4.62 9.14
C ALA A 99 -5.19 3.41 8.19
N LEU A 100 -5.37 3.66 6.89
CA LEU A 100 -5.46 2.61 5.88
C LEU A 100 -4.13 1.87 5.68
N VAL A 101 -3.00 2.58 5.66
CA VAL A 101 -1.66 1.97 5.63
C VAL A 101 -1.45 1.08 6.84
N GLY A 102 -1.79 1.55 8.05
CA GLY A 102 -1.70 0.75 9.26
C GLY A 102 -2.55 -0.52 9.21
N ALA A 103 -3.76 -0.44 8.64
CA ALA A 103 -4.63 -1.61 8.46
C ALA A 103 -4.05 -2.61 7.45
N VAL A 104 -3.49 -2.14 6.34
CA VAL A 104 -2.78 -2.98 5.35
C VAL A 104 -1.60 -3.69 6.02
N GLU A 105 -0.74 -2.98 6.74
CA GLU A 105 0.41 -3.58 7.41
C GLU A 105 0.02 -4.65 8.44
N GLN A 106 -1.05 -4.42 9.21
CA GLN A 106 -1.56 -5.42 10.14
C GLN A 106 -1.99 -6.70 9.42
N GLU A 107 -2.69 -6.56 8.29
CA GLU A 107 -3.10 -7.71 7.51
C GLU A 107 -1.94 -8.43 6.82
N VAL A 108 -0.90 -7.71 6.38
CA VAL A 108 0.33 -8.31 5.83
C VAL A 108 1.05 -9.12 6.91
N ARG A 109 1.22 -8.57 8.11
CA ARG A 109 1.81 -9.30 9.25
C ARG A 109 0.98 -10.54 9.56
N ARG A 110 -0.35 -10.44 9.55
CA ARG A 110 -1.26 -11.59 9.73
C ARG A 110 -1.10 -12.62 8.61
N SER A 111 -1.03 -12.22 7.35
CA SER A 111 -0.89 -13.15 6.23
C SER A 111 0.42 -13.93 6.26
N MET A 112 1.50 -13.33 6.75
CA MET A 112 2.75 -14.05 6.96
C MET A 112 2.60 -15.20 7.99
N CYS A 113 1.70 -15.09 8.97
CA CYS A 113 1.48 -16.15 9.95
C CYS A 113 0.43 -17.17 9.50
N GLU A 114 -0.68 -16.69 8.91
CA GLU A 114 -1.91 -17.47 8.74
C GLU A 114 -2.15 -17.97 7.31
N TYR A 115 -1.59 -17.31 6.28
CA TYR A 115 -1.87 -17.67 4.90
C TYR A 115 -1.07 -18.90 4.47
N THR A 116 -1.78 -19.93 4.02
CA THR A 116 -1.21 -21.24 3.64
C THR A 116 -1.23 -21.49 2.13
N GLY A 117 -1.76 -20.57 1.33
CA GLY A 117 -1.91 -20.75 -0.13
C GLY A 117 -3.04 -21.70 -0.55
N ALA A 118 -3.80 -22.26 0.40
CA ALA A 118 -4.88 -23.22 0.14
C ALA A 118 -6.24 -22.59 -0.20
N GLN A 119 -6.32 -21.26 -0.31
CA GLN A 119 -7.53 -20.56 -0.77
C GLN A 119 -7.34 -20.17 -2.24
N ALA A 120 -7.78 -21.06 -3.14
CA ALA A 120 -8.04 -20.79 -4.55
C ALA A 120 -9.46 -21.25 -4.88
#